data_AF-A0A7D5RC06-F1
#
_entry.id   AF-A0A7D5RC06-F1
#
_cell.length_a   1.000
_cell.length_b   1.000
_cell.length_c   1.000
_cell.angle_alpha   90.00
_cell.angle_beta   90.00
_cell.angle_gamma   90.00
#
_symmetry.space_group_name_H-M   'P 1'
#
loop_
_entity.id
_entity.type
_entity.pdbx_description
1 polymer ?
#
loop_
_entity_poly.entity_id
_entity_poly.type
_entity_poly.pdbx_seq_one_letter_code
_entity_poly.pdbx_strand_id
1 'polypeptide(L)'
;MKGGYDASRFVEFINGMSLAGSLSGGTSTDRLDIHFMDIGNDNSAEKLASIKAILDADIILGGYQTSQVKALAEIALSKAIPYISLWNSSDDIVNHNPYFFK
;
A
#
# COMPACT_ATOMS: atom_id res chain seq x y z
N MET A 1 -21.19 -11.54 29.90
CA MET A 1 -21.01 -10.67 28.71
C MET A 1 -19.52 -10.68 28.37
N LYS A 2 -19.11 -11.40 27.31
CA LYS A 2 -17.78 -11.32 26.70
C LYS A 2 -18.01 -10.54 25.40
N GLY A 3 -17.48 -9.35 25.13
CA GLY A 3 -16.19 -8.80 25.51
C GLY A 3 -15.18 -9.16 24.41
N GLY A 4 -15.23 -8.45 23.28
CA GLY A 4 -14.36 -8.66 22.14
C GLY A 4 -14.85 -7.90 20.92
N TYR A 5 -14.54 -6.62 20.83
CA TYR A 5 -14.48 -5.97 19.52
C TYR A 5 -13.22 -6.50 18.84
N ASP A 6 -13.36 -7.49 17.96
CA ASP A 6 -12.29 -7.83 17.02
C ASP A 6 -12.19 -6.67 16.02
N ALA A 7 -11.39 -5.66 16.36
CA ALA A 7 -11.09 -4.57 15.45
C ALA A 7 -10.32 -5.15 14.25
N SER A 8 -10.81 -4.88 13.05
CA SER A 8 -10.10 -5.26 11.83
C SER A 8 -8.76 -4.52 11.77
N ARG A 9 -7.63 -5.25 11.75
CA ARG A 9 -6.28 -4.66 11.64
C ARG A 9 -6.13 -3.78 10.41
N PHE A 10 -6.91 -4.04 9.36
CA PHE A 10 -7.00 -3.18 8.19
C PHE A 10 -7.63 -1.84 8.54
N VAL A 11 -8.78 -1.83 9.23
CA VAL A 11 -9.46 -0.60 9.67
C VAL A 11 -8.57 0.22 10.60
N GLU A 12 -7.85 -0.44 11.53
CA GLU A 12 -6.88 0.24 12.40
C GLU A 12 -5.75 0.92 11.61
N PHE A 13 -5.21 0.23 10.59
CA PHE A 13 -4.18 0.80 9.72
C PHE A 13 -4.68 2.01 8.92
N ILE A 14 -5.86 1.90 8.29
CA ILE A 14 -6.47 3.00 7.52
C ILE A 14 -6.75 4.21 8.44
N ASN A 15 -7.24 3.96 9.66
CA ASN A 15 -7.49 5.02 10.64
C ASN A 15 -6.17 5.70 11.07
N GLY A 16 -5.12 4.91 11.32
CA GLY A 16 -3.80 5.45 11.68
C GLY A 16 -3.19 6.31 10.56
N MET A 17 -3.26 5.84 9.32
CA MET A 17 -2.79 6.60 8.15
C MET A 17 -3.62 7.87 7.91
N SER A 18 -4.95 7.80 8.09
CA SER A 18 -5.83 8.97 7.97
C SER A 18 -5.50 10.02 9.03
N LEU A 19 -5.24 9.60 10.27
CA LEU A 19 -4.79 10.48 11.35
C LEU A 19 -3.45 11.12 11.01
N ALA A 20 -2.45 10.34 10.56
CA ALA A 20 -1.15 10.86 10.15
C ALA A 20 -1.27 11.89 9.02
N GLY A 21 -2.08 11.60 7.99
CA GLY A 21 -2.38 12.53 6.91
C GLY A 21 -2.98 13.84 7.41
N SER A 22 -3.95 13.77 8.34
CA SER A 22 -4.57 14.97 8.92
C SER A 22 -3.60 15.85 9.73
N LEU A 23 -2.59 15.22 10.34
CA LEU A 23 -1.57 15.92 11.13
C LEU A 23 -0.43 16.48 10.29
N SER A 24 -0.26 16.01 9.05
CA SER A 24 0.80 16.46 8.13
C SER A 24 0.60 17.87 7.56
N GLY A 25 -0.49 18.58 7.93
CA GLY A 25 -0.86 19.91 7.43
C GLY A 25 0.00 21.08 7.92
N GLY A 26 1.32 20.92 8.02
CA GLY A 26 2.27 21.97 8.39
C GLY A 26 2.90 22.62 7.16
N THR A 27 2.36 23.77 6.75
CA THR A 27 2.84 24.64 5.64
C THR A 27 2.67 24.08 4.21
N SER A 28 2.36 24.97 3.27
CA SER A 28 1.72 24.68 1.97
C SER A 28 2.57 23.92 0.93
N THR A 29 3.77 23.44 1.28
CA THR A 29 4.71 22.80 0.34
C THR A 29 4.88 21.30 0.55
N ASP A 30 4.53 20.74 1.71
CA ASP A 30 4.85 19.35 2.08
C ASP A 30 3.62 18.57 2.56
N ARG A 31 2.54 18.59 1.78
CA ARG A 31 1.31 17.85 2.12
C ARG A 31 1.42 16.39 1.70
N LEU A 32 1.27 15.47 2.66
CA LEU A 32 1.06 14.04 2.37
C LEU A 32 -0.36 13.83 1.83
N ASP A 33 -0.48 13.34 0.59
CA ASP A 33 -1.75 12.95 -0.01
C ASP A 33 -1.88 11.43 0.01
N ILE A 34 -2.76 10.91 0.87
CA ILE A 34 -2.91 9.48 1.12
C ILE A 34 -4.20 8.99 0.46
N HIS A 35 -4.06 8.07 -0.50
CA HIS A 35 -5.20 7.46 -1.21
C HIS A 35 -5.42 6.04 -0.70
N PHE A 36 -6.61 5.79 -0.14
CA PHE A 36 -7.04 4.45 0.23
C PHE A 36 -7.92 3.86 -0.86
N MET A 37 -7.60 2.64 -1.29
CA MET A 37 -8.34 1.95 -2.33
C MET A 37 -8.53 0.48 -1.98
N ASP A 38 -9.70 -0.04 -2.32
CA ASP A 38 -9.96 -1.48 -2.34
C ASP A 38 -9.69 -2.00 -3.75
N ILE A 39 -8.68 -2.85 -3.90
CA ILE A 39 -8.34 -3.52 -5.16
C ILE A 39 -9.00 -4.90 -5.27
N GLY A 40 -9.86 -5.28 -4.33
CA GLY A 40 -10.56 -6.54 -4.28
C GLY A 40 -9.62 -7.74 -4.34
N ASN A 41 -9.84 -8.60 -5.34
CA ASN A 41 -8.98 -9.74 -5.66
C ASN A 41 -8.19 -9.53 -6.96
N ASP A 42 -8.04 -8.28 -7.43
CA ASP A 42 -7.26 -8.02 -8.63
C ASP A 42 -5.78 -8.31 -8.40
N ASN A 43 -5.23 -9.14 -9.29
CA ASN A 43 -3.84 -9.59 -9.27
C ASN A 43 -3.09 -9.20 -10.56
N SER A 44 -3.68 -8.35 -11.40
CA SER A 44 -3.12 -7.93 -12.68
C SER A 44 -2.37 -6.61 -12.49
N ALA A 45 -1.04 -6.65 -12.65
CA ALA A 45 -0.20 -5.44 -12.58
C ALA A 45 -0.64 -4.39 -13.61
N GLU A 46 -1.00 -4.79 -14.83
CA GLU A 46 -1.48 -3.89 -15.88
C GLU A 46 -2.77 -3.15 -15.47
N LYS A 47 -3.77 -3.87 -14.95
CA LYS A 47 -5.01 -3.25 -14.49
C LYS A 47 -4.76 -2.31 -13.32
N LEU A 48 -3.98 -2.74 -12.33
CA LEU A 48 -3.68 -1.94 -11.14
C LEU A 48 -2.88 -0.69 -11.51
N ALA A 49 -1.90 -0.78 -12.40
CA ALA A 49 -1.09 0.35 -12.87
C ALA A 49 -1.93 1.44 -13.56
N SER A 50 -3.09 1.08 -14.12
CA SER A 50 -4.01 2.05 -14.75
C SER A 50 -4.85 2.84 -13.76
N ILE A 51 -4.93 2.42 -12.49
CA ILE A 51 -5.66 3.15 -11.46
C ILE A 51 -4.91 4.45 -11.17
N LYS A 52 -5.56 5.60 -11.39
CA LYS A 52 -4.93 6.93 -11.27
C LYS A 52 -4.12 7.10 -9.98
N ALA A 53 -4.65 6.69 -8.84
CA ALA A 53 -3.95 6.81 -7.56
C ALA A 53 -2.71 5.91 -7.45
N ILE A 54 -2.66 4.76 -8.13
CA ILE A 54 -1.43 3.94 -8.23
C ILE A 54 -0.47 4.55 -9.25
N LEU A 55 -0.98 5.04 -10.38
CA LEU A 55 -0.21 5.70 -11.42
C LEU A 55 0.54 6.93 -10.89
N ASP A 56 -0.11 7.73 -10.04
CA ASP A 56 0.44 8.96 -9.48
C ASP A 56 1.19 8.75 -8.15
N ALA A 57 1.15 7.55 -7.56
CA ALA A 57 1.78 7.30 -6.25
C ALA A 57 3.30 7.42 -6.28
N ASP A 58 3.86 8.09 -5.27
CA ASP A 58 5.30 8.11 -4.99
C ASP A 58 5.75 6.98 -4.07
N ILE A 59 4.81 6.38 -3.33
CA ILE A 59 5.01 5.21 -2.47
C ILE A 59 3.77 4.34 -2.55
N ILE A 60 3.96 3.03 -2.67
CA ILE A 60 2.86 2.05 -2.58
C ILE A 60 2.92 1.39 -1.20
N LEU A 61 1.77 1.26 -0.54
CA LEU A 61 1.61 0.47 0.68
C LEU A 61 0.42 -0.46 0.51
N GLY A 62 0.59 -1.75 0.77
CA GLY A 62 -0.56 -2.66 0.78
C GLY A 62 -0.28 -4.08 0.26
N GLY A 63 -1.32 -4.68 -0.34
CA GLY A 63 -1.32 -6.05 -0.84
C GLY A 63 -1.49 -7.10 0.26
N TYR A 64 -2.61 -7.83 0.26
CA TYR A 64 -2.87 -8.85 1.28
C TYR A 64 -2.42 -10.26 0.84
N GLN A 65 -2.82 -10.67 -0.37
CA GLN A 65 -2.43 -11.96 -0.94
C GLN A 65 -1.06 -11.85 -1.62
N THR A 66 -0.27 -12.92 -1.59
CA THR A 66 1.07 -12.94 -2.22
C THR A 66 1.01 -12.54 -3.70
N SER A 67 -0.03 -12.90 -4.44
CA SER A 67 -0.24 -12.51 -5.83
C SER A 67 -0.46 -10.99 -6.01
N GLN A 68 -1.19 -10.36 -5.11
CA GLN A 68 -1.36 -8.90 -5.09
C GLN A 68 -0.04 -8.21 -4.77
N VAL A 69 0.70 -8.75 -3.80
CA VAL A 69 2.02 -8.23 -3.43
C VAL A 69 2.99 -8.32 -4.61
N LYS A 70 2.96 -9.41 -5.39
CA LYS A 70 3.75 -9.54 -6.62
C LYS A 70 3.36 -8.47 -7.65
N ALA A 71 2.08 -8.33 -7.96
CA ALA A 71 1.60 -7.34 -8.92
C ALA A 71 1.96 -5.90 -8.51
N LEU A 72 1.77 -5.53 -7.24
CA LEU A 72 2.14 -4.21 -6.73
C LEU A 72 3.67 -4.00 -6.71
N ALA A 73 4.45 -5.04 -6.40
CA ALA A 73 5.91 -4.99 -6.46
C ALA A 73 6.42 -4.77 -7.89
N GLU A 74 5.82 -5.43 -8.88
CA GLU A 74 6.16 -5.22 -10.30
C GLU A 74 5.90 -3.77 -10.73
N ILE A 75 4.77 -3.19 -10.31
CA ILE A 75 4.45 -1.78 -10.58
C ILE A 75 5.49 -0.87 -9.95
N ALA A 76 5.78 -1.08 -8.66
CA ALA A 76 6.76 -0.30 -7.91
C ALA A 76 8.17 -0.37 -8.52
N LEU A 77 8.58 -1.56 -8.96
CA LEU A 77 9.83 -1.77 -9.67
C LEU A 77 9.88 -0.98 -10.98
N SER A 78 8.82 -1.03 -11.80
CA SER A 78 8.76 -0.31 -13.07
C SER A 78 8.76 1.21 -12.89
N LYS A 79 8.14 1.69 -11.80
CA LYS A 79 8.08 3.11 -11.43
C LYS A 79 9.32 3.59 -10.67
N ALA A 80 10.19 2.68 -10.22
CA ALA A 80 11.31 2.97 -9.34
C ALA A 80 10.91 3.69 -8.04
N ILE A 81 9.80 3.28 -7.42
CA ILE A 81 9.27 3.86 -6.17
C ILE A 81 9.23 2.84 -5.03
N PRO A 82 9.36 3.27 -3.76
CA PRO A 82 9.22 2.38 -2.62
C PRO A 82 7.87 1.65 -2.59
N TYR A 83 7.92 0.36 -2.26
CA TYR A 83 6.75 -0.46 -1.97
C TYR A 83 6.90 -1.14 -0.61
N ILE A 84 5.95 -0.90 0.29
CA ILE A 84 5.91 -1.47 1.63
C ILE A 84 4.76 -2.47 1.70
N SER A 85 5.10 -3.74 1.85
CA SER A 85 4.10 -4.79 2.04
C SER A 85 3.83 -5.01 3.53
N LEU A 86 2.56 -4.92 3.94
CA LEU A 86 2.19 -4.88 5.35
C LEU A 86 1.94 -6.28 5.96
N TRP A 87 1.55 -7.26 5.15
CA TRP A 87 1.10 -8.57 5.66
C TRP A 87 1.83 -9.76 5.05
N ASN A 88 2.29 -9.65 3.81
CA ASN A 88 2.76 -10.81 3.05
C ASN A 88 4.05 -10.49 2.27
N SER A 89 4.81 -11.51 1.86
CA SER A 89 5.98 -11.35 1.00
C SER A 89 6.33 -12.66 0.32
N SER A 90 7.30 -12.63 -0.59
CA SER A 90 7.97 -13.85 -1.07
C SER A 90 9.43 -13.55 -1.38
N ASP A 91 10.31 -14.53 -1.19
CA ASP A 91 11.75 -14.39 -1.43
C ASP A 91 12.06 -13.92 -2.85
N ASP A 92 11.28 -14.38 -3.81
CA ASP A 92 11.33 -13.96 -5.22
C ASP A 92 11.19 -12.43 -5.39
N ILE A 93 10.33 -11.78 -4.60
CA ILE A 93 10.14 -10.33 -4.66
C ILE A 93 11.30 -9.63 -3.95
N VAL A 94 11.64 -10.07 -2.74
CA VAL A 94 12.67 -9.45 -1.89
C VAL A 94 14.03 -9.44 -2.58
N ASN A 95 14.37 -10.54 -3.25
CA ASN A 95 15.70 -10.69 -3.87
C ASN A 95 15.84 -9.94 -5.20
N HIS A 96 14.74 -9.56 -5.85
CA HIS A 96 14.76 -8.99 -7.21
C HIS A 96 14.15 -7.59 -7.32
N ASN A 97 13.64 -7.02 -6.22
CA ASN A 97 13.09 -5.67 -6.21
C ASN A 97 13.77 -4.81 -5.13
N PRO A 98 14.72 -3.92 -5.48
CA PRO A 98 15.41 -3.07 -4.51
C PRO A 98 14.51 -2.01 -3.87
N TYR A 99 13.31 -1.79 -4.42
CA TYR A 99 12.33 -0.86 -3.88
C TYR A 99 11.32 -1.54 -2.95
N PHE A 100 11.44 -2.85 -2.71
CA PHE A 100 10.56 -3.59 -1.81
C PHE A 100 11.05 -3.52 -0.35
N PHE A 101 10.12 -3.21 0.55
CA PHE A 101 10.33 -3.16 2.00
C PHE A 101 9.27 -4.00 2.72
N LYS A 102 9.68 -4.63 3.83
CA LYS A 102 8.81 -5.39 4.72
C LYS A 102 9.07 -5.00 6.17
#